data_AF-A0A967SKC4-F1
#
_entry.id   AF-A0A967SKC4-F1
#
_cell.length_a   1.000
_cell.length_b   1.000
_cell.length_c   1.000
_cell.angle_alpha   90.00
_cell.angle_beta   90.00
_cell.angle_gamma   90.00
#
_symmetry.space_group_name_H-M   'P 1'
#
loop_
_entity.id
_entity.type
_entity.pdbx_description
1 polymer ?
#
loop_
_entity_poly.entity_id
_entity_poly.type
_entity_poly.pdbx_seq_one_letter_code
_entity_poly.pdbx_strand_id
1 'polypeptide(L)' 'MAPGTVYLVGAGPGDPGLLTLRARECLQKADLVLYDYLANPTLVEHAPASAELIRLGHHNGGARLSPAEITATMV' A
#
# COMPACT_ATOMS: atom_id res chain seq x y z
N MET A 1 9.55 21.03 8.90
CA MET A 1 9.38 19.72 8.22
C MET A 1 8.63 19.97 6.92
N ALA A 2 9.06 19.38 5.81
CA ALA A 2 8.28 19.42 4.58
C ALA A 2 7.04 18.50 4.74
N PRO A 3 5.89 18.83 4.13
CA PRO A 3 4.73 17.94 4.16
C PRO A 3 5.06 16.61 3.47
N GLY A 4 4.51 15.51 4.02
CA GLY A 4 4.59 14.19 3.39
C GLY A 4 3.89 14.15 2.03
N THR A 5 4.21 13.14 1.22
CA THR A 5 3.56 12.91 -0.08
C THR A 5 2.91 11.55 -0.10
N VAL A 6 1.65 11.52 -0.52
CA VAL A 6 0.84 10.30 -0.63
C VAL A 6 0.67 9.95 -2.10
N TYR A 7 0.89 8.67 -2.44
CA TYR A 7 0.58 8.12 -3.75
C TYR A 7 -0.52 7.07 -3.64
N LEU A 8 -1.59 7.23 -4.42
CA LEU A 8 -2.58 6.17 -4.62
C LEU A 8 -2.17 5.34 -5.84
N VAL A 9 -1.91 4.06 -5.61
CA VAL A 9 -1.33 3.15 -6.61
C VAL A 9 -2.27 1.98 -6.84
N GLY A 10 -2.59 1.69 -8.10
CA GLY A 10 -3.31 0.48 -8.45
C GLY A 10 -2.39 -0.74 -8.41
N ALA A 11 -2.75 -1.75 -7.62
CA ALA A 11 -2.02 -3.02 -7.49
C ALA A 11 -2.14 -3.94 -8.72
N GLY A 12 -3.07 -3.64 -9.62
CA GLY A 12 -3.43 -4.53 -10.73
C GLY A 12 -4.29 -5.72 -10.27
N PRO A 13 -4.57 -6.68 -11.17
CA PRO A 13 -5.48 -7.79 -10.89
C PRO A 13 -4.83 -8.96 -10.13
N GLY A 14 -3.53 -8.89 -9.82
CA GLY A 14 -2.83 -9.88 -8.98
C GLY A 14 -1.51 -10.38 -9.54
N ASP A 15 -1.33 -10.40 -10.87
CA ASP A 15 -0.03 -10.74 -11.48
C ASP A 15 1.00 -9.62 -11.23
N PRO A 16 2.14 -9.90 -10.58
CA PRO A 16 3.18 -8.89 -10.33
C PRO A 16 3.74 -8.23 -11.59
N GLY A 17 3.71 -8.93 -12.73
CA GLY A 17 4.14 -8.39 -14.03
C GLY A 17 3.24 -7.29 -14.57
N LEU A 18 2.05 -7.09 -14.01
CA LEU A 18 1.09 -6.04 -14.38
C LEU A 18 1.25 -4.76 -13.54
N LEU A 19 2.18 -4.75 -12.58
CA LEU A 19 2.50 -3.55 -11.83
C LEU A 19 3.17 -2.53 -12.75
N THR A 20 2.70 -1.29 -12.75
CA THR A 20 3.32 -0.23 -13.56
C THR A 20 4.72 0.10 -13.06
N LEU A 21 5.60 0.57 -13.96
CA LEU A 21 6.95 1.02 -13.58
C LEU A 21 6.90 2.10 -12.49
N ARG A 22 5.95 3.05 -12.60
CA ARG A 22 5.79 4.13 -11.64
C ARG A 22 5.31 3.64 -10.28
N ALA A 23 4.42 2.66 -10.25
CA ALA A 23 3.98 2.02 -9.01
C ALA A 23 5.17 1.39 -8.25
N ARG A 24 6.03 0.66 -8.97
CA ARG A 24 7.25 0.09 -8.39
C ARG A 24 8.20 1.18 -7.86
N GLU A 25 8.40 2.27 -8.61
CA GLU A 25 9.22 3.40 -8.17
C GLU A 25 8.68 4.07 -6.90
N CYS A 26 7.35 4.18 -6.77
CA CYS A 26 6.71 4.71 -5.57
C CYS A 26 6.96 3.78 -4.38
N LEU A 27 6.76 2.47 -4.54
CA LEU A 27 7.00 1.49 -3.48
C LEU A 27 8.45 1.50 -3.01
N GLN A 28 9.42 1.54 -3.93
CA GLN A 28 10.86 1.58 -3.62
C GLN A 28 11.30 2.81 -2.80
N LYS A 29 10.50 3.88 -2.78
CA LYS A 29 10.80 5.13 -2.06
C LYS A 29 9.87 5.36 -0.87
N ALA A 30 8.94 4.44 -0.61
CA ALA A 30 7.94 4.62 0.43
C ALA A 30 8.56 4.42 1.81
N ASP A 31 8.24 5.33 2.74
CA ASP A 31 8.51 5.15 4.17
C ASP A 31 7.42 4.29 4.84
N LEU A 32 6.21 4.31 4.29
CA LEU A 32 5.03 3.58 4.76
C LEU A 32 4.22 3.08 3.55
N VAL A 33 3.78 1.82 3.59
CA VAL A 33 2.89 1.23 2.58
C VAL A 33 1.62 0.71 3.23
N LEU A 34 0.50 1.36 2.92
CA LEU A 34 -0.84 0.86 3.21
C LEU A 34 -1.31 0.02 2.01
N TYR A 35 -1.72 -1.22 2.24
CA TYR A 35 -2.21 -2.10 1.19
C TYR A 35 -3.35 -2.98 1.68
N ASP A 36 -4.36 -3.21 0.86
CA ASP A 36 -5.50 -4.05 1.24
C ASP A 36 -5.24 -5.55 1.02
N TYR A 37 -6.18 -6.36 1.49
CA TYR A 37 -6.13 -7.82 1.35
C TYR A 37 -6.26 -8.36 -0.09
N LEU A 38 -6.73 -7.53 -1.05
CA LEU A 38 -6.85 -7.92 -2.47
C LEU A 38 -5.53 -7.72 -3.21
N ALA A 39 -4.66 -6.85 -2.73
CA ALA A 39 -3.32 -6.68 -3.28
C ALA A 39 -2.47 -7.93 -3.05
N ASN A 40 -1.83 -8.42 -4.12
CA ASN A 40 -0.88 -9.53 -4.02
C ASN A 40 0.27 -9.13 -3.06
N PRO A 41 0.55 -9.91 -1.99
CA PRO A 41 1.61 -9.59 -1.03
C PRO A 41 3.01 -9.42 -1.64
N THR A 42 3.30 -10.04 -2.77
CA THR A 42 4.63 -9.89 -3.42
C THR A 42 4.86 -8.48 -3.93
N LEU A 43 3.80 -7.67 -4.13
CA LEU A 43 3.94 -6.29 -4.59
C LEU A 43 4.62 -5.41 -3.55
N VAL A 44 4.31 -5.60 -2.25
CA VAL A 44 4.90 -4.80 -1.18
C VAL A 44 6.36 -5.15 -0.90
N GLU A 45 6.87 -6.27 -1.43
CA GLU A 45 8.29 -6.64 -1.36
C GLU A 45 9.19 -5.69 -2.16
N HIS A 46 8.62 -4.84 -3.04
CA HIS A 46 9.36 -3.75 -3.67
C HIS A 46 9.71 -2.60 -2.72
N ALA A 47 9.04 -2.52 -1.57
CA ALA A 47 9.34 -1.50 -0.56
C ALA A 47 10.69 -1.79 0.14
N PRO A 48 11.41 -0.76 0.58
CA PRO A 48 12.64 -0.97 1.33
C PRO A 48 12.35 -1.68 2.65
N ALA A 49 13.33 -2.42 3.19
CA ALA A 49 13.18 -3.11 4.47
C ALA A 49 12.94 -2.17 5.67
N SER A 50 13.22 -0.87 5.50
CA SER A 50 12.93 0.18 6.47
C SER A 50 11.49 0.71 6.38
N ALA A 51 10.74 0.37 5.33
CA ALA A 51 9.35 0.80 5.18
C ALA A 51 8.44 0.05 6.14
N GLU A 52 7.54 0.78 6.80
CA GLU A 52 6.47 0.15 7.56
C GLU A 52 5.39 -0.37 6.60
N LEU A 53 4.91 -1.59 6.83
CA LEU A 53 3.90 -2.24 5.99
C LEU A 53 2.63 -2.48 6.81
N ILE A 54 1.54 -1.82 6.44
CA ILE A 54 0.24 -1.97 7.11
C ILE A 54 -0.77 -2.61 6.14
N ARG A 55 -1.16 -3.85 6.47
CA ARG A 55 -2.22 -4.56 5.74
C ARG A 55 -3.59 -4.13 6.25
N LEU A 56 -4.44 -3.67 5.33
CA LEU A 56 -5.81 -3.24 5.59
C LEU A 56 -6.81 -4.38 5.30
N GLY A 57 -7.65 -4.69 6.28
CA GLY A 57 -8.73 -5.67 6.15
C GLY A 57 -8.28 -7.13 6.31
N HIS A 58 -9.27 -8.03 6.37
CA HIS A 58 -9.08 -9.48 6.51
C HIS A 58 -10.18 -10.23 5.75
N HIS A 59 -9.86 -11.42 5.23
CA HIS A 59 -10.78 -12.27 4.46
C HIS A 59 -12.03 -12.74 5.24
N ASN A 60 -12.05 -12.63 6.57
CA ASN A 60 -13.06 -13.25 7.45
C ASN A 60 -14.01 -12.24 8.10
N GLY A 61 -14.25 -11.07 7.49
CA GLY A 61 -15.20 -10.09 8.03
C GLY A 61 -14.74 -9.42 9.34
N GLY A 62 -13.43 -9.37 9.57
CA GLY A 62 -12.85 -8.57 10.67
C GLY A 62 -13.14 -7.08 10.51
N ALA A 63 -12.84 -6.30 11.55
CA ALA A 63 -13.07 -4.85 11.56
C ALA A 63 -12.54 -4.20 10.28
N ARG A 64 -13.45 -3.62 9.49
CA ARG A 64 -13.13 -2.85 8.29
C ARG A 64 -12.98 -1.41 8.72
N LEU A 65 -11.79 -0.85 8.51
CA LEU A 65 -11.63 0.60 8.57
C LEU A 65 -12.50 1.23 7.49
N SER A 66 -13.26 2.24 7.88
CA SER A 66 -13.96 3.13 6.96
C SER A 66 -12.94 3.89 6.10
N PRO A 67 -13.34 4.38 4.92
CA PRO A 67 -12.48 5.24 4.10
C PRO A 67 -11.94 6.46 4.86
N ALA A 68 -12.71 7.00 5.82
CA ALA A 68 -12.28 8.13 6.65
C ALA A 68 -11.15 7.74 7.61
N GLU A 69 -11.23 6.57 8.25
CA GLU A 69 -10.18 6.06 9.14
C GLU A 69 -8.89 5.74 8.36
N ILE A 70 -9.01 5.17 7.16
CA ILE A 70 -7.85 4.92 6.28
C ILE A 70 -7.19 6.25 5.90
N THR A 71 -7.98 7.23 5.48
CA THR A 71 -7.47 8.56 5.10
C THR A 71 -6.77 9.26 6.27
N ALA A 72 -7.31 9.11 7.48
CA ALA A 72 -6.69 9.64 8.70
C ALA A 72 -5.36 8.98 9.07
N THR A 73 -5.01 7.85 8.44
CA THR A 73 -3.70 7.17 8.63
C THR A 73 -2.65 7.65 7.62
N MET A 74 -3.04 8.42 6.58
CA MET A 74 -2.17 8.85 5.48
C MET A 74 -1.45 10.18 5.75
N VAL A 75 -1.34 10.60 7.03
CA VAL A 75 -0.84 11.91 7.48
C VAL A 75 0.51 11.85 8.16
#